data_AF-A0A7V3P9R2-F1
#
_entry.id   AF-A0A7V3P9R2-F1
#
_cell.length_a   1.000
_cell.length_b   1.000
_cell.length_c   1.000
_cell.angle_alpha   90.00
_cell.angle_beta   90.00
_cell.angle_gamma   90.00
#
_symmetry.space_group_name_H-M   'P 1'
#
loop_
_entity.id
_entity.type
_entity.pdbx_description
1 polymer ?
#
loop_
_entity_poly.entity_id
_entity_poly.type
_entity_poly.pdbx_seq_one_letter_code
_entity_poly.pdbx_strand_id
1 'polypeptide(L)'
;MTTRGTWLAGGALVATVGLYGLLGRVLPPDSLALIYTSNFGFVAVEAVVLGLCCLAYARNKTSPDRWMWLWVGSWVGLNLVADSVWAYYEAIRQVEVPFPGLADVAYLASYVAAFTGVIYAARKNHGRLRALETAVDALIFGLGVVALCWPFVLEQLLQVTASAAEFWVSLAYPVGDLLVITAVGALLLSTWGA
;
A
#
# COMPACT_ATOMS: atom_id res chain seq x y z
N MET A 1 -13.93 -17.92 6.56
CA MET A 1 -12.52 -18.05 7.00
C MET A 1 -12.51 -18.36 8.48
N THR A 2 -11.73 -19.34 8.93
CA THR A 2 -11.63 -19.65 10.37
C THR A 2 -10.81 -18.57 11.07
N THR A 3 -11.21 -18.16 12.28
CA THR A 3 -10.52 -17.15 13.11
C THR A 3 -9.03 -17.46 13.31
N ARG A 4 -8.62 -18.73 13.27
CA ARG A 4 -7.20 -19.12 13.30
C ARG A 4 -6.39 -18.62 12.10
N GLY A 5 -6.99 -18.56 10.91
CA GLY A 5 -6.30 -18.11 9.70
C GLY A 5 -5.98 -16.61 9.72
N THR A 6 -6.85 -15.79 10.32
CA THR A 6 -6.65 -14.34 10.43
C THR A 6 -5.55 -13.99 11.44
N TRP A 7 -5.46 -14.71 12.55
CA TRP A 7 -4.37 -14.54 13.53
C TRP A 7 -3.00 -14.93 12.96
N LEU A 8 -2.94 -16.01 12.18
CA LEU A 8 -1.70 -16.43 11.53
C LEU A 8 -1.23 -15.41 10.48
N ALA A 9 -2.15 -14.86 9.69
CA ALA A 9 -1.83 -13.81 8.71
C ALA A 9 -1.36 -12.51 9.40
N GLY A 10 -2.04 -12.08 10.47
CA GLY A 10 -1.63 -10.92 11.25
C GLY A 10 -0.27 -11.12 11.93
N GLY A 11 -0.02 -12.31 12.49
CA GLY A 11 1.27 -12.66 13.08
C GLY A 11 2.41 -12.69 12.06
N ALA A 12 2.15 -13.18 10.84
CA ALA A 12 3.12 -13.17 9.75
C ALA A 12 3.48 -11.73 9.33
N LEU A 13 2.49 -10.83 9.23
CA LEU A 13 2.73 -9.41 8.93
C LEU A 13 3.64 -8.76 9.97
N VAL A 14 3.32 -8.94 11.26
CA VAL A 14 4.12 -8.39 12.37
C VAL A 14 5.53 -8.98 12.38
N ALA A 15 5.67 -10.28 12.12
CA ALA A 15 6.96 -10.95 12.04
C ALA A 15 7.82 -10.41 10.88
N THR A 16 7.23 -10.16 9.71
CA THR A 16 7.94 -9.56 8.57
C THR A 16 8.44 -8.15 8.90
N VAL A 17 7.59 -7.30 9.49
CA VAL A 17 7.98 -5.94 9.93
C VAL A 17 9.08 -6.00 10.99
N GLY A 18 8.95 -6.91 11.96
CA GLY A 18 9.95 -7.11 13.02
C GLY A 18 11.29 -7.61 12.47
N LEU A 19 11.27 -8.56 11.53
CA LEU A 19 12.46 -9.08 10.86
C LEU A 19 13.17 -7.96 10.08
N TYR A 20 12.42 -7.12 9.37
CA TYR A 20 12.97 -5.99 8.63
C TYR A 20 13.64 -4.97 9.56
N GLY A 21 12.98 -4.64 10.68
CA GLY A 21 13.54 -3.77 11.71
C GLY A 21 14.77 -4.34 12.41
N LEU A 22 14.87 -5.68 12.53
CA LEU A 22 16.07 -6.35 13.05
C LEU A 22 17.22 -6.33 12.04
N LEU A 23 16.94 -6.61 10.76
CA LEU A 23 17.94 -6.57 9.69
C LEU A 23 18.58 -5.19 9.56
N GLY A 24 17.77 -4.13 9.63
CA GLY A 24 18.25 -2.74 9.61
C GLY A 24 19.10 -2.34 10.83
N ARG A 25 19.08 -3.10 11.93
CA ARG A 25 19.96 -2.89 13.09
C ARG A 25 21.26 -3.69 13.03
N VAL A 26 21.26 -4.82 12.33
CA VAL A 26 22.41 -5.73 12.25
C VAL A 26 23.33 -5.34 11.10
N LEU A 27 22.78 -4.88 9.99
CA LEU A 27 23.55 -4.50 8.81
C LEU A 27 23.93 -3.00 8.87
N PRO A 28 25.14 -2.63 8.41
CA PRO A 28 25.52 -1.22 8.30
C PRO A 28 24.53 -0.47 7.37
N PRO A 29 24.14 0.78 7.72
CA PRO A 29 23.12 1.56 6.99
C PRO A 29 23.39 1.70 5.48
N ASP A 30 24.66 1.69 5.08
CA ASP A 30 25.08 1.88 3.68
C ASP A 30 25.72 0.61 3.08
N SER A 31 25.52 -0.54 3.70
CA SER A 31 26.08 -1.79 3.19
C SER A 31 25.31 -2.25 1.95
N LEU A 32 26.03 -2.67 0.91
CA LEU A 32 25.43 -3.33 -0.26
C LEU A 32 24.56 -4.52 0.17
N ALA A 33 24.98 -5.27 1.19
CA ALA A 33 24.19 -6.37 1.75
C ALA A 33 22.81 -5.93 2.23
N LEU A 34 22.68 -4.77 2.88
CA LEU A 34 21.38 -4.23 3.30
C LEU A 34 20.53 -3.88 2.07
N ILE A 35 21.08 -3.14 1.11
CA ILE A 35 20.38 -2.73 -0.12
C ILE A 35 19.88 -3.93 -0.93
N TYR A 36 20.73 -4.95 -1.13
CA TYR A 36 20.33 -6.17 -1.84
C TYR A 36 19.27 -6.95 -1.05
N THR A 37 19.43 -7.08 0.26
CA THR A 37 18.49 -7.85 1.09
C THR A 37 17.13 -7.17 1.20
N SER A 38 17.10 -5.84 1.34
CA SER A 38 15.85 -5.06 1.36
C SER A 38 15.11 -5.19 0.05
N ASN A 39 15.78 -4.83 -1.05
CA ASN A 39 15.11 -4.64 -2.33
C ASN A 39 14.64 -5.96 -2.92
N PHE A 40 15.54 -6.95 -3.00
CA PHE A 40 15.16 -8.27 -3.52
C PHE A 40 14.28 -9.05 -2.53
N GLY A 41 14.40 -8.77 -1.23
CA GLY A 41 13.52 -9.35 -0.21
C GLY A 41 12.06 -8.94 -0.41
N PHE A 42 11.79 -7.64 -0.56
CA PHE A 42 10.44 -7.14 -0.84
C PHE A 42 9.87 -7.71 -2.14
N VAL A 43 10.61 -7.58 -3.24
CA VAL A 43 10.21 -8.11 -4.55
C VAL A 43 9.87 -9.61 -4.49
N ALA A 44 10.67 -10.40 -3.78
CA ALA A 44 10.41 -11.83 -3.63
C ALA A 44 9.14 -12.12 -2.82
N VAL A 45 8.92 -11.43 -1.71
CA VAL A 45 7.72 -11.58 -0.87
C VAL A 45 6.47 -11.19 -1.66
N GLU A 46 6.50 -10.05 -2.34
CA GLU A 46 5.38 -9.56 -3.14
C GLU A 46 5.06 -10.49 -4.32
N ALA A 47 6.08 -11.02 -5.00
CA ALA A 47 5.89 -12.02 -6.05
C ALA A 47 5.20 -13.30 -5.53
N VAL A 48 5.59 -13.77 -4.33
CA VAL A 48 4.93 -14.91 -3.68
C VAL A 48 3.49 -14.58 -3.34
N VAL A 49 3.22 -13.42 -2.72
CA VAL A 49 1.87 -13.00 -2.34
C VAL A 49 0.98 -12.83 -3.57
N LEU A 50 1.49 -12.24 -4.65
CA LEU A 50 0.78 -12.12 -5.92
C LEU A 50 0.45 -13.50 -6.50
N GLY A 51 1.41 -14.43 -6.51
CA GLY A 51 1.20 -15.81 -6.94
C GLY A 51 0.11 -16.51 -6.12
N LEU A 52 0.11 -16.33 -4.80
CA LEU A 52 -0.93 -16.85 -3.91
C LEU A 52 -2.31 -16.20 -4.20
N CYS A 53 -2.36 -14.90 -4.48
CA CYS A 53 -3.60 -14.22 -4.86
C CYS A 53 -4.16 -14.76 -6.19
N CYS A 54 -3.30 -14.92 -7.21
CA CYS A 54 -3.67 -15.53 -8.50
C CYS A 54 -4.17 -16.97 -8.33
N LEU A 55 -3.50 -17.77 -7.50
CA LEU A 55 -3.92 -19.14 -7.19
C LEU A 55 -5.26 -19.16 -6.45
N ALA A 56 -5.45 -18.28 -5.46
CA ALA A 56 -6.69 -18.16 -4.72
C ALA A 56 -7.85 -17.70 -5.63
N TYR A 57 -7.60 -16.78 -6.57
CA TYR A 57 -8.57 -16.42 -7.60
C TYR A 57 -8.96 -17.63 -8.46
N ALA A 58 -7.96 -18.36 -8.98
CA ALA A 58 -8.17 -19.50 -9.86
C ALA A 58 -8.88 -20.68 -9.18
N ARG A 59 -8.65 -20.90 -7.88
CA ARG A 59 -9.27 -21.98 -7.09
C ARG A 59 -10.70 -21.66 -6.65
N ASN A 60 -11.04 -20.40 -6.42
CA ASN A 60 -12.35 -19.98 -5.90
C ASN A 60 -13.37 -19.65 -7.01
N LYS A 61 -13.43 -20.45 -8.10
CA LYS A 61 -14.23 -20.09 -9.30
C LYS A 61 -15.70 -19.80 -9.01
N THR A 62 -16.30 -20.51 -8.07
CA THR A 62 -17.72 -20.43 -7.71
C THR A 62 -18.02 -19.44 -6.57
N SER A 63 -17.00 -18.98 -5.83
CA SER A 63 -17.19 -18.03 -4.75
C SER A 63 -17.09 -16.58 -5.26
N PRO A 64 -18.04 -15.69 -4.92
CA PRO A 64 -17.90 -14.25 -5.13
C PRO A 64 -16.65 -13.65 -4.45
N ASP A 65 -16.09 -14.33 -3.45
CA ASP A 65 -14.86 -13.94 -2.76
C ASP A 65 -13.64 -13.88 -3.67
N ARG A 66 -13.67 -14.59 -4.81
CA ARG A 66 -12.53 -14.60 -5.74
C ARG A 66 -12.11 -13.20 -6.19
N TRP A 67 -13.08 -12.29 -6.38
CA TRP A 67 -12.81 -10.93 -6.84
C TRP A 67 -12.03 -10.10 -5.81
N MET A 68 -12.10 -10.44 -4.53
CA MET A 68 -11.25 -9.80 -3.51
C MET A 68 -9.78 -10.15 -3.73
N TRP A 69 -9.47 -11.38 -4.14
CA TRP A 69 -8.10 -11.78 -4.48
C TRP A 69 -7.55 -11.06 -5.71
N LEU A 70 -8.41 -10.64 -6.65
CA LEU A 70 -7.97 -9.79 -7.75
C LEU A 70 -7.63 -8.38 -7.27
N TRP A 71 -8.43 -7.76 -6.39
CA TRP A 71 -8.10 -6.43 -5.89
C TRP A 71 -6.82 -6.42 -5.05
N VAL A 72 -6.66 -7.40 -4.15
CA VAL A 72 -5.43 -7.57 -3.38
C VAL A 72 -4.26 -7.88 -4.30
N GLY A 73 -4.44 -8.78 -5.28
CA GLY A 73 -3.43 -9.10 -6.27
C GLY A 73 -3.02 -7.90 -7.13
N SER A 74 -3.95 -7.06 -7.55
CA SER A 74 -3.65 -5.82 -8.28
C SER A 74 -2.86 -4.83 -7.42
N TRP A 75 -3.23 -4.65 -6.16
CA TRP A 75 -2.47 -3.81 -5.23
C TRP A 75 -1.04 -4.31 -5.04
N VAL A 76 -0.87 -5.59 -4.70
CA VAL A 76 0.46 -6.19 -4.50
C VAL A 76 1.24 -6.22 -5.81
N GLY A 77 0.60 -6.48 -6.95
CA GLY A 77 1.25 -6.50 -8.26
C GLY A 77 1.76 -5.12 -8.69
N LEU A 78 1.06 -4.05 -8.33
CA LEU A 78 1.53 -2.68 -8.59
C LEU A 78 2.71 -2.30 -7.69
N ASN A 79 2.69 -2.70 -6.41
CA ASN A 79 3.86 -2.51 -5.54
C ASN A 79 5.05 -3.35 -6.04
N LEU A 80 4.84 -4.60 -6.45
CA LEU A 80 5.87 -5.43 -7.07
C LEU A 80 6.53 -4.76 -8.27
N VAL A 81 5.75 -4.10 -9.13
CA VAL A 81 6.31 -3.33 -10.26
C VAL A 81 7.10 -2.13 -9.76
N ALA A 82 6.58 -1.38 -8.80
CA ALA A 82 7.26 -0.21 -8.22
C ALA A 82 8.59 -0.60 -7.56
N ASP A 83 8.57 -1.59 -6.66
CA ASP A 83 9.74 -2.13 -5.95
C ASP A 83 10.75 -2.74 -6.92
N SER A 84 10.30 -3.38 -8.00
CA SER A 84 11.20 -3.90 -9.04
C SER A 84 11.91 -2.77 -9.79
N VAL A 85 11.21 -1.67 -10.09
CA VAL A 85 11.80 -0.48 -10.71
C VAL A 85 12.77 0.20 -9.75
N TRP A 86 12.40 0.32 -8.47
CA TRP A 86 13.27 0.85 -7.42
C TRP A 86 14.55 0.02 -7.28
N ALA A 87 14.41 -1.31 -7.12
CA ALA A 87 15.51 -2.25 -7.03
C ALA A 87 16.43 -2.20 -8.25
N TYR A 88 15.88 -1.99 -9.45
CA TYR A 88 16.68 -1.80 -10.66
C TYR A 88 17.57 -0.55 -10.57
N TYR A 89 17.03 0.61 -10.14
CA TYR A 89 17.82 1.83 -10.02
C TYR A 89 18.87 1.74 -8.91
N GLU A 90 18.46 1.30 -7.73
CA GLU A 90 19.33 1.32 -6.55
C GLU A 90 20.30 0.15 -6.52
N ALA A 91 19.82 -1.09 -6.71
CA ALA A 91 20.64 -2.28 -6.54
C ALA A 91 21.39 -2.71 -7.82
N ILE A 92 20.87 -2.39 -9.02
CA ILE A 92 21.51 -2.77 -10.28
C ILE A 92 22.27 -1.59 -10.88
N ARG A 93 21.63 -0.43 -11.00
CA ARG A 93 22.25 0.76 -11.60
C ARG A 93 23.09 1.56 -10.61
N GLN A 94 22.95 1.33 -9.30
CA GLN A 94 23.68 2.02 -8.24
C GLN A 94 23.62 3.54 -8.37
N VAL A 95 22.43 4.04 -8.73
CA VAL A 95 22.12 5.47 -8.78
C VAL A 95 20.98 5.77 -7.82
N GLU A 96 20.88 7.03 -7.40
CA GLU A 96 19.72 7.51 -6.67
C GLU A 96 18.46 7.31 -7.53
N VAL A 97 17.39 6.81 -6.91
CA VAL A 97 16.14 6.55 -7.61
C VAL A 97 15.55 7.90 -8.04
N PRO A 98 15.27 8.11 -9.35
CA PRO A 98 14.73 9.38 -9.81
C PRO A 98 13.38 9.68 -9.15
N PHE A 99 13.23 10.88 -8.59
CA PHE A 99 11.99 11.33 -7.95
C PHE A 99 11.55 12.70 -8.50
N PRO A 100 10.28 12.84 -8.96
CA PRO A 100 9.34 11.77 -9.27
C PRO A 100 9.80 10.94 -10.48
N GLY A 101 9.45 9.66 -10.51
CA GLY A 101 9.93 8.69 -11.50
C GLY A 101 8.96 7.56 -11.80
N LEU A 102 9.49 6.53 -12.47
CA LEU A 102 8.68 5.39 -12.95
C LEU A 102 8.12 4.53 -11.79
N ALA A 103 8.85 4.44 -10.67
CA ALA A 103 8.38 3.73 -9.48
C ALA A 103 7.13 4.40 -8.90
N ASP A 104 7.12 5.74 -8.84
CA ASP A 104 5.99 6.52 -8.30
C ASP A 104 4.69 6.28 -9.06
N VAL A 105 4.74 6.09 -10.38
CA VAL A 105 3.54 5.79 -11.17
C VAL A 105 2.87 4.49 -10.69
N ALA A 106 3.68 3.47 -10.41
CA ALA A 106 3.19 2.18 -9.93
C ALA A 106 2.74 2.24 -8.46
N TYR A 107 3.47 2.94 -7.58
CA TYR A 107 3.04 3.16 -6.20
C TYR A 107 1.73 3.94 -6.12
N LEU A 108 1.59 5.05 -6.86
CA LEU A 108 0.37 5.86 -6.87
C LEU A 108 -0.82 5.07 -7.43
N ALA A 109 -0.61 4.25 -8.46
CA ALA A 109 -1.64 3.33 -8.93
C ALA A 109 -2.02 2.27 -7.87
N SER A 110 -1.06 1.85 -7.05
CA SER A 110 -1.29 0.89 -5.96
C SER A 110 -2.28 1.44 -4.92
N TYR A 111 -2.20 2.72 -4.56
CA TYR A 111 -3.19 3.38 -3.69
C TYR A 111 -4.60 3.32 -4.27
N VAL A 112 -4.75 3.55 -5.57
CA VAL A 112 -6.05 3.47 -6.25
C VAL A 112 -6.59 2.04 -6.20
N ALA A 113 -5.75 1.04 -6.46
CA ALA A 113 -6.12 -0.37 -6.36
C ALA A 113 -6.51 -0.78 -4.93
N ALA A 114 -5.77 -0.33 -3.92
CA ALA A 114 -6.06 -0.58 -2.52
C ALA A 114 -7.40 0.05 -2.11
N PHE A 115 -7.58 1.35 -2.37
CA PHE A 115 -8.80 2.07 -2.03
C PHE A 115 -10.03 1.44 -2.71
N THR A 116 -9.96 1.19 -4.02
CA THR A 116 -11.06 0.54 -4.76
C THR A 116 -11.35 -0.87 -4.26
N GLY A 117 -10.32 -1.63 -3.86
CA GLY A 117 -10.48 -2.94 -3.22
C GLY A 117 -11.23 -2.88 -1.89
N VAL A 118 -10.96 -1.87 -1.06
CA VAL A 118 -11.65 -1.64 0.22
C VAL A 118 -13.11 -1.25 -0.02
N ILE A 119 -13.38 -0.32 -0.94
CA ILE A 119 -14.75 0.07 -1.29
C ILE A 119 -15.53 -1.11 -1.90
N TYR A 120 -14.87 -1.96 -2.69
CA TYR A 120 -15.46 -3.20 -3.18
C TYR A 120 -15.84 -4.15 -2.02
N ALA A 121 -14.96 -4.32 -1.04
CA ALA A 121 -15.22 -5.14 0.15
C ALA A 121 -16.39 -4.58 0.98
N ALA A 122 -16.42 -3.26 1.21
CA ALA A 122 -17.52 -2.59 1.89
C ALA A 122 -18.85 -2.80 1.16
N ARG A 123 -18.86 -2.63 -0.18
CA ARG A 123 -20.06 -2.82 -1.00
C ARG A 123 -20.60 -4.23 -0.91
N LYS A 124 -19.70 -5.21 -0.90
CA LYS A 124 -20.06 -6.62 -0.86
C LYS A 124 -20.63 -7.03 0.50
N ASN A 125 -20.03 -6.56 1.59
CA ASN A 125 -20.44 -6.96 2.94
C ASN A 125 -21.66 -6.18 3.46
N HIS A 126 -21.80 -4.93 2.99
CA HIS A 126 -22.69 -3.96 3.63
C HIS A 126 -23.60 -3.20 2.65
N GLY A 127 -23.48 -3.46 1.35
CA GLY A 127 -24.29 -2.82 0.31
C GLY A 127 -23.71 -1.52 -0.23
N ARG A 128 -24.31 -1.02 -1.32
CA ARG A 128 -23.80 0.12 -2.09
C ARG A 128 -23.76 1.44 -1.30
N LEU A 129 -24.77 1.67 -0.45
CA LEU A 129 -24.87 2.92 0.31
C LEU A 129 -23.72 3.05 1.33
N ARG A 130 -23.49 2.01 2.13
CA ARG A 130 -22.39 1.98 3.12
C ARG A 130 -21.01 2.07 2.47
N ALA A 131 -20.84 1.51 1.27
CA ALA A 131 -19.60 1.67 0.51
C ALA A 131 -19.37 3.11 0.06
N LEU A 132 -20.44 3.83 -0.32
CA LEU A 132 -20.36 5.23 -0.65
C LEU A 132 -20.06 6.08 0.59
N GLU A 133 -20.72 5.80 1.72
CA GLU A 133 -20.41 6.43 3.02
C GLU A 133 -18.94 6.25 3.38
N THR A 134 -18.43 5.02 3.30
CA THR A 134 -17.00 4.72 3.55
C THR A 134 -16.07 5.53 2.64
N ALA A 135 -16.40 5.65 1.36
CA ALA A 135 -15.59 6.43 0.42
C ALA A 135 -15.63 7.94 0.73
N VAL A 136 -16.82 8.47 1.03
CA VAL A 136 -17.02 9.89 1.36
C VAL A 136 -16.35 10.24 2.68
N ASP A 137 -16.49 9.41 3.71
CA ASP A 137 -15.85 9.61 5.01
C ASP A 137 -14.33 9.61 4.89
N ALA A 138 -13.76 8.68 4.12
CA ALA A 138 -12.32 8.65 3.86
C ALA A 138 -11.85 9.92 3.13
N LEU A 139 -12.60 10.39 2.13
CA LEU A 139 -12.29 11.63 1.41
C LEU A 139 -12.38 12.87 2.30
N ILE A 140 -13.46 13.00 3.09
CA ILE A 140 -13.64 14.14 4.00
C ILE A 140 -12.53 14.17 5.04
N PHE A 141 -12.22 13.03 5.66
CA PHE A 141 -11.16 12.93 6.65
C PHE A 141 -9.80 13.25 6.03
N GLY A 142 -9.46 12.64 4.89
CA GLY A 142 -8.20 12.89 4.19
C GLY A 142 -8.02 14.35 3.80
N LEU A 143 -9.03 14.96 3.18
CA LEU A 143 -9.01 16.38 2.80
C LEU A 143 -8.94 17.31 4.02
N GLY A 144 -9.63 16.95 5.11
CA GLY A 144 -9.57 17.68 6.37
C GLY A 144 -8.17 17.68 6.97
N VAL A 145 -7.51 16.52 7.02
CA VAL A 145 -6.12 16.42 7.50
C VAL A 145 -5.17 17.22 6.62
N VAL A 146 -5.30 17.13 5.29
CA VAL A 146 -4.49 17.94 4.35
C VAL A 146 -4.67 19.43 4.61
N ALA A 147 -5.91 19.89 4.77
CA ALA A 147 -6.21 21.30 5.03
C ALA A 147 -5.62 21.77 6.37
N LEU A 148 -5.70 20.95 7.42
CA LEU A 148 -5.11 21.25 8.73
C LEU A 148 -3.58 21.26 8.70
N CYS A 149 -2.98 20.35 7.94
CA CYS A 149 -1.54 20.26 7.76
C CYS A 149 -0.98 21.33 6.82
N TRP A 150 -1.83 22.07 6.08
CA TRP A 150 -1.40 23.01 5.05
C TRP A 150 -0.32 23.99 5.51
N PRO A 151 -0.53 24.83 6.54
CA PRO A 151 0.45 25.84 6.95
C PRO A 151 1.70 25.23 7.61
N PHE A 152 1.60 24.01 8.14
CA PHE A 152 2.68 23.38 8.90
C PHE A 152 3.55 22.44 8.08
N VAL A 153 3.01 21.86 7.00
CA VAL A 153 3.69 20.80 6.23
C VAL A 153 3.75 21.18 4.76
N LEU A 154 2.61 21.53 4.15
CA LEU A 154 2.57 21.75 2.69
C LEU A 154 3.24 23.06 2.28
N GLU A 155 3.09 24.13 3.07
CA GLU A 155 3.83 25.37 2.83
C GLU A 155 5.35 25.16 2.90
N GLN A 156 5.83 24.34 3.84
CA GLN A 156 7.24 24.00 3.96
C GLN A 156 7.69 23.10 2.81
N LEU A 157 6.85 22.13 2.43
CA LEU A 157 7.09 21.23 1.30
C LEU A 157 7.29 22.02 0.00
N LEU A 158 6.47 23.04 -0.25
CA LEU A 158 6.61 23.94 -1.41
C LEU A 158 7.96 24.66 -1.47
N GLN A 159 8.60 24.93 -0.33
CA GLN A 159 9.90 25.60 -0.28
C GLN A 159 11.07 24.66 -0.57
N VAL A 160 10.92 23.36 -0.29
CA VAL A 160 12.00 22.38 -0.42
C VAL A 160 11.94 21.57 -1.72
N THR A 161 10.76 21.44 -2.33
CA THR A 161 10.61 20.72 -3.59
C THR A 161 11.17 21.52 -4.76
N ALA A 162 11.94 20.88 -5.64
CA ALA A 162 12.57 21.53 -6.78
C ALA A 162 11.61 21.76 -7.96
N SER A 163 10.46 21.07 -7.99
CA SER A 163 9.47 21.20 -9.07
C SER A 163 8.02 20.99 -8.61
N ALA A 164 7.06 21.47 -9.41
CA ALA A 164 5.65 21.22 -9.16
C ALA A 164 5.29 19.72 -9.18
N ALA A 165 5.96 18.93 -10.04
CA ALA A 165 5.74 17.49 -10.10
C ALA A 165 6.17 16.80 -8.80
N GLU A 166 7.33 17.18 -8.28
CA GLU A 166 7.85 16.71 -6.99
C GLU A 166 6.92 17.05 -5.83
N PHE A 167 6.38 18.28 -5.81
CA PHE A 167 5.38 18.69 -4.83
C PHE A 167 4.11 17.83 -4.88
N TRP A 168 3.51 17.68 -6.07
CA TRP A 168 2.25 16.95 -6.20
C TRP A 168 2.41 15.45 -5.90
N VAL A 169 3.52 14.84 -6.32
CA VAL A 169 3.81 13.44 -6.00
C VAL A 169 4.07 13.27 -4.51
N SER A 170 4.88 14.14 -3.90
CA SER A 170 5.14 14.14 -2.45
C SER A 170 3.86 14.31 -1.63
N LEU A 171 2.90 15.12 -2.12
CA LEU A 171 1.60 15.29 -1.48
C LEU A 171 0.67 14.08 -1.72
N ALA A 172 0.76 13.43 -2.88
CA ALA A 172 -0.11 12.30 -3.23
C ALA A 172 0.11 11.09 -2.31
N TYR A 173 1.34 10.84 -1.84
CA TYR A 173 1.66 9.76 -0.90
C TYR A 173 0.88 9.85 0.43
N PRO A 174 1.03 10.90 1.25
CA PRO A 174 0.30 11.00 2.52
C PRO A 174 -1.21 11.09 2.31
N VAL A 175 -1.68 11.67 1.20
CA VAL A 175 -3.11 11.65 0.84
C VAL A 175 -3.58 10.22 0.58
N GLY A 176 -2.84 9.46 -0.23
CA GLY A 176 -3.11 8.05 -0.52
C GLY A 176 -3.14 7.20 0.75
N ASP A 177 -2.15 7.38 1.64
CA ASP A 177 -2.08 6.70 2.93
C ASP A 177 -3.32 6.96 3.78
N LEU A 178 -3.70 8.24 3.95
CA LEU A 178 -4.87 8.62 4.73
C LEU A 178 -6.16 8.05 4.14
N LEU A 179 -6.32 8.07 2.81
CA LEU A 179 -7.49 7.51 2.16
C LEU A 179 -7.61 6.01 2.41
N VAL A 180 -6.53 5.25 2.23
CA VAL A 180 -6.53 3.80 2.43
C VAL A 180 -6.74 3.46 3.91
N ILE A 181 -5.99 4.09 4.82
CA ILE A 181 -6.11 3.83 6.27
C ILE A 181 -7.52 4.14 6.77
N THR A 182 -8.09 5.27 6.36
CA THR A 182 -9.44 5.66 6.80
C THR A 182 -10.50 4.73 6.23
N ALA A 183 -10.41 4.36 4.95
CA ALA A 183 -11.35 3.42 4.34
C ALA A 183 -11.27 2.03 4.99
N VAL A 184 -10.06 1.53 5.28
CA VAL A 184 -9.87 0.26 6.00
C VAL A 184 -10.41 0.36 7.43
N GLY A 185 -10.12 1.45 8.14
CA GLY A 185 -10.62 1.69 9.49
C GLY A 185 -12.14 1.70 9.54
N ALA A 186 -12.79 2.43 8.63
CA ALA A 186 -14.24 2.47 8.50
C ALA A 186 -14.84 1.09 8.18
N LEU A 187 -14.24 0.34 7.25
CA LEU A 187 -14.67 -1.03 6.93
C LEU A 187 -14.52 -1.97 8.12
N LEU A 188 -13.42 -1.87 8.87
CA LEU A 188 -13.23 -2.69 10.07
C LEU A 188 -14.30 -2.33 11.10
N LEU A 189 -14.46 -1.06 11.45
CA LEU A 189 -15.45 -0.62 12.44
C LEU A 189 -16.89 -1.00 12.06
N SER A 190 -17.24 -1.01 10.77
CA SER A 190 -18.56 -1.47 10.31
C SER A 190 -18.82 -2.95 10.52
N THR A 191 -17.77 -3.77 10.69
CA THR A 191 -17.90 -5.20 11.02
C THR A 191 -18.01 -5.49 12.52
N TRP A 192 -17.65 -4.55 13.40
CA TRP A 192 -17.77 -4.71 14.86
C TRP A 192 -19.17 -4.37 15.39
N GLY A 193 -19.94 -3.55 14.66
CA GLY A 193 -21.29 -3.12 15.05
C GLY A 193 -22.44 -4.00 14.55
N ALA A 194 -22.15 -5.15 13.93
CA ALA A 194 -23.13 -6.09 13.35
C ALA A 194 -23.07 -7.44 14.07
#